data_AF-A0A0F9DH60-F1
#
_entry.id   AF-A0A0F9DH60-F1
#
_cell.length_a   1.000
_cell.length_b   1.000
_cell.length_c   1.000
_cell.angle_alpha   90.00
_cell.angle_beta   90.00
_cell.angle_gamma   90.00
#
_symmetry.space_group_name_H-M   'P 1'
#
loop_
_entity.id
_entity.type
_entity.pdbx_description
1 polymer ?
#
loop_
_entity_poly.entity_id
_entity_poly.type
_entity_poly.pdbx_seq_one_letter_code
_entity_poly.pdbx_strand_id
1 'polypeptide(L)' 'MTSKNISITEEVYNKLLKIKRDKESFSELFLRLLTIQKNTLKKSFGAWKLSEEEKGEIWEDLLTHNGGNWNKSNLENIK' A
#
# COMPACT_ATOMS: atom_id res chain seq x y z
N MET A 1 19.89 19.27 21.26
CA MET A 1 19.43 18.01 20.65
C MET A 1 19.78 16.87 21.58
N THR A 2 18.80 16.08 22.03
CA THR A 2 19.05 14.86 22.81
C THR A 2 19.41 13.75 21.83
N SER A 3 20.69 13.36 21.79
CA SER A 3 21.14 12.20 21.02
C SER A 3 20.92 10.93 21.84
N LYS A 4 20.42 9.88 21.17
CA LYS A 4 20.40 8.51 21.70
C LYS A 4 21.21 7.64 20.76
N ASN A 5 22.15 6.88 21.32
CA ASN A 5 22.97 5.95 20.56
C ASN A 5 22.28 4.59 20.52
N ILE A 6 22.25 3.97 19.34
CA ILE A 6 21.72 2.62 19.12
C ILE A 6 22.85 1.78 18.56
N SER A 7 23.19 0.69 19.25
CA SER A 7 24.15 -0.29 18.74
C SER A 7 23.44 -1.23 17.78
N ILE A 8 24.02 -1.43 16.60
CA ILE A 8 23.50 -2.35 15.58
C ILE A 8 24.61 -3.30 15.13
N THR A 9 24.22 -4.46 14.61
CA THR A 9 25.18 -5.39 14.02
C THR A 9 25.70 -4.86 12.68
N GLU A 10 26.90 -5.29 12.31
CA GLU A 10 27.55 -4.87 11.08
C GLU A 10 26.75 -5.29 9.83
N GLU A 11 26.10 -6.45 9.89
CA GLU A 11 25.18 -6.89 8.83
C GLU A 11 24.02 -5.89 8.63
N VAL A 12 23.43 -5.40 9.73
CA VAL A 12 22.34 -4.42 9.67
C VAL A 12 22.85 -3.08 9.16
N TYR A 13 24.03 -2.63 9.61
CA TYR A 13 24.66 -1.41 9.10
C TYR A 13 24.85 -1.47 7.58
N ASN A 14 25.40 -2.56 7.07
CA ASN A 14 25.63 -2.76 5.63
C ASN A 14 24.32 -2.77 4.83
N LYS A 15 23.25 -3.37 5.37
CA LYS A 15 21.92 -3.33 4.75
C LYS A 15 21.36 -1.91 4.71
N LEU A 16 21.47 -1.15 5.79
CA LEU A 16 21.00 0.23 5.83
C LEU A 16 21.79 1.13 4.87
N LEU A 17 23.09 0.89 4.73
CA LEU A 17 23.96 1.64 3.82
C LEU A 17 23.56 1.48 2.35
N LYS A 18 23.09 0.28 1.95
CA LYS A 18 22.55 0.02 0.60
C LYS A 18 21.24 0.75 0.32
N ILE A 19 20.46 1.06 1.35
CA ILE A 19 19.13 1.71 1.23
C ILE A 19 19.23 3.23 1.35
N LYS A 20 20.30 3.72 1.98
CA LYS A 20 20.62 5.13 2.17
C LYS A 20 20.92 5.80 0.83
N ARG A 21 20.33 6.97 0.60
CA ARG A 21 20.64 7.81 -0.58
C ARG A 21 21.90 8.65 -0.35
N ASP A 22 22.56 9.08 -1.42
CA ASP A 22 23.88 9.75 -1.36
C ASP A 22 23.92 10.99 -0.45
N LYS A 23 22.81 11.75 -0.36
CA LYS A 23 22.72 12.98 0.45
C LYS A 23 21.86 12.85 1.72
N GLU A 24 21.39 11.64 2.04
CA GLU A 24 20.48 11.40 3.17
C GLU A 24 21.28 11.04 4.43
N SER A 25 20.89 11.55 5.60
CA SER A 25 21.42 11.10 6.90
C SER A 25 20.73 9.81 7.39
N PHE A 26 21.37 9.05 8.29
CA PHE A 26 20.70 7.87 8.87
C PHE A 26 19.41 8.25 9.64
N SER A 27 19.37 9.41 10.28
CA SER A 27 18.16 9.91 10.94
C SER A 27 17.00 10.12 9.95
N GLU A 28 17.28 10.70 8.79
CA GLU A 28 16.29 10.87 7.72
C GLU A 28 15.85 9.53 7.12
N LEU A 29 16.80 8.60 6.93
CA LEU A 29 16.49 7.24 6.50
C LEU A 29 15.49 6.58 7.46
N PHE A 30 15.72 6.67 8.78
CA PHE A 30 14.81 6.10 9.77
C PHE A 30 13.43 6.77 9.73
N LEU A 31 13.36 8.10 9.63
CA LEU A 31 12.09 8.82 9.49
C LEU A 31 11.31 8.40 8.23
N ARG A 32 12.02 8.23 7.11
CA ARG A 32 11.45 7.76 5.85
C ARG A 32 10.90 6.36 5.98
N LEU A 33 11.67 5.43 6.54
CA LEU A 33 11.23 4.04 6.75
C LEU A 33 10.00 3.98 7.66
N LEU A 34 9.98 4.72 8.76
CA LEU A 34 8.83 4.80 9.67
C LEU A 34 7.58 5.37 8.98
N THR A 35 7.75 6.36 8.09
CA THR A 35 6.64 6.95 7.33
C THR A 35 6.07 5.96 6.32
N ILE A 36 6.94 5.26 5.58
CA ILE A 36 6.53 4.23 4.61
C ILE A 36 5.80 3.09 5.32
N GLN A 37 6.31 2.63 6.46
CA GLN A 37 5.70 1.56 7.22
C GLN A 37 4.31 1.93 7.76
N LYS A 38 4.09 3.20 8.13
CA LYS A 38 2.77 3.72 8.54
C LYS A 38 1.78 3.88 7.38
N ASN A 39 2.27 4.05 6.16
CA ASN A 39 1.41 4.12 4.98
C ASN A 39 0.99 2.73 4.48
N THR A 40 1.01 1.74 5.36
CA THR A 40 0.69 0.34 5.10
C THR A 40 -0.66 0.28 4.41
N LEU A 41 -0.63 -0.15 3.14
CA LEU A 41 -1.58 -0.91 2.31
C LEU A 41 -3.04 -1.06 2.75
N LYS A 42 -3.39 -1.08 4.04
CA LYS A 42 -4.75 -0.94 4.57
C LYS A 42 -5.49 0.30 4.05
N LYS A 43 -4.77 1.40 3.76
CA LYS A 43 -5.37 2.58 3.11
C LYS A 43 -5.50 2.46 1.59
N SER A 44 -4.95 1.43 0.98
CA SER A 44 -4.90 1.24 -0.48
C SER A 44 -5.86 0.14 -0.92
N PHE A 45 -5.95 -0.93 -0.14
CA PHE A 45 -6.92 -2.02 -0.35
C PHE A 45 -8.34 -1.53 -0.09
N GLY A 46 -9.17 -1.49 -1.15
CA GLY A 46 -10.58 -1.08 -1.05
C GLY A 46 -10.80 0.43 -0.89
N ALA A 47 -9.76 1.26 -1.05
CA ALA A 47 -9.90 2.71 -0.99
C ALA A 47 -10.43 3.35 -2.28
N TRP A 48 -10.59 2.54 -3.33
CA TRP A 48 -11.31 2.97 -4.53
C TRP A 48 -12.79 3.14 -4.18
N LYS A 49 -13.23 4.38 -4.01
CA LYS A 49 -14.65 4.73 -3.94
C LYS A 49 -15.16 4.83 -5.38
N LEU A 50 -15.75 3.75 -5.89
CA LEU A 50 -16.35 3.81 -7.23
C LEU A 50 -17.57 4.75 -7.20
N SER A 51 -17.63 5.64 -8.18
CA SER A 51 -18.86 6.34 -8.56
C SER A 51 -19.89 5.35 -9.10
N GLU A 52 -21.17 5.72 -9.10
CA GLU A 52 -22.22 4.83 -9.59
C GLU A 52 -22.10 4.60 -11.10
N GLU A 53 -21.57 5.59 -11.81
CA GLU A 53 -21.25 5.54 -13.23
C GLU A 53 -20.16 4.51 -13.52
N GLU A 54 -19.03 4.56 -12.81
CA GLU A 54 -17.93 3.59 -12.95
C GLU A 54 -18.35 2.17 -12.55
N LYS A 55 -19.23 2.03 -11.54
CA LYS A 55 -19.82 0.72 -11.21
C LYS A 55 -20.63 0.19 -12.39
N GLY A 56 -21.43 1.05 -13.02
CA GLY A 56 -22.25 0.70 -14.19
C GLY A 56 -21.39 0.13 -15.31
N GLU A 57 -20.37 0.87 -15.73
CA GLU A 57 -19.47 0.49 -16.83
C GLU A 57 -18.76 -0.85 -16.56
N ILE A 58 -18.20 -1.04 -15.37
CA ILE A 58 -17.50 -2.28 -15.01
C ILE A 58 -18.47 -3.47 -15.00
N TRP A 59 -19.68 -3.29 -14.47
CA TRP A 59 -20.67 -4.37 -14.42
C TRP A 59 -21.27 -4.68 -15.79
N GLU A 60 -21.47 -3.68 -16.66
CA GLU A 60 -21.95 -3.89 -18.03
C GLU A 60 -20.96 -4.74 -18.85
N ASP A 61 -19.66 -4.44 -18.75
CA ASP A 61 -18.63 -5.23 -19.42
C ASP A 61 -18.55 -6.67 -18.89
N LEU A 62 -18.75 -6.87 -17.57
CA LEU A 62 -18.73 -8.20 -16.97
C LEU A 62 -19.97 -9.04 -17.30
N LEU A 63 -21.14 -8.40 -17.42
CA LEU A 63 -22.41 -9.07 -17.76
C LEU A 63 -22.54 -9.38 -19.25
N THR A 64 -21.85 -8.63 -20.12
CA THR A 64 -21.84 -8.86 -21.58
C THR A 64 -20.80 -9.89 -22.02
N HIS A 65 -19.88 -10.31 -21.14
CA HIS A 65 -18.87 -11.30 -21.47
C HIS A 65 -19.45 -12.73 -21.55
N ASN A 66 -19.41 -13.33 -22.74
CA ASN A 66 -20.01 -14.62 -23.09
C ASN A 66 -19.43 -15.88 -22.38
N GLY A 67 -18.61 -15.71 -21.33
CA GLY A 67 -17.86 -16.80 -20.69
C GLY A 67 -18.31 -17.20 -19.28
N GLY A 68 -19.18 -16.43 -18.62
CA GLY A 68 -19.61 -16.74 -17.26
C GLY A 68 -20.81 -15.91 -16.82
N ASN A 69 -21.85 -16.57 -16.33
CA ASN A 69 -23.07 -15.90 -15.87
C ASN A 69 -22.85 -15.33 -14.46
N TRP A 70 -22.28 -14.12 -14.36
CA TRP A 70 -22.03 -13.46 -13.08
C TRP A 70 -23.33 -12.90 -12.50
N ASN A 71 -23.80 -13.49 -11.39
CA ASN A 71 -25.09 -13.12 -10.80
C ASN A 71 -24.94 -11.98 -9.77
N LYS A 72 -25.39 -10.77 -10.14
CA LYS A 72 -25.26 -9.52 -9.35
C LYS A 72 -25.98 -9.57 -7.99
N SER A 73 -26.98 -10.45 -7.85
CA SER A 73 -27.83 -10.58 -6.65
C SER A 73 -27.13 -11.09 -5.39
N ASN A 74 -25.94 -11.71 -5.49
CA ASN A 74 -25.20 -12.22 -4.34
C ASN A 74 -24.33 -11.18 -3.61
N LEU A 75 -24.12 -9.98 -4.18
CA LEU A 75 -23.26 -8.94 -3.59
C LEU A 75 -24.00 -8.01 -2.62
N GLU A 76 -25.32 -7.85 -2.75
CA GLU A 76 -26.12 -7.02 -1.84
C GLU A 76 -26.25 -7.60 -0.42
N ASN A 77 -25.87 -8.86 -0.22
CA ASN A 77 -25.83 -9.54 1.07
C ASN A 77 -24.49 -9.42 1.82
N ILE A 78 -23.50 -8.72 1.25
CA ILE A 78 -22.22 -8.45 1.92
C ILE A 78 -22.30 -7.05 2.52
N LYS A 79 -22.90 -6.96 3.71
CA LYS A 79 -22.95 -5.75 4.54
C LYS A 79 -22.19 -5.97 5.85
#